data_AF-A0A8B7Y9T0-F1
#
_entry.id   AF-A0A8B7Y9T0-F1
#
_cell.length_a   1.000
_cell.length_b   1.000
_cell.length_c   1.000
_cell.angle_alpha   90.00
_cell.angle_beta   90.00
_cell.angle_gamma   90.00
#
_symmetry.space_group_name_H-M   'P 1'
#
loop_
_entity.id
_entity.type
_entity.pdbx_description
1 polymer ?
#
loop_
_entity_poly.entity_id
_entity_poly.type
_entity_poly.pdbx_seq_one_letter_code
_entity_poly.pdbx_strand_id
1 'polypeptide(L)'
;MAGLGEACSHIAATLFAIEVAVKMLREIACTSLPCTWLEPSGGHMNFAEGNEIDFTSPSCKRTLTMCQEGNSPKRTVQSRDIPVLTFEEASILYDAIKATGVRSAILAVVPKYAAEYIPKAITFNLPEPLSQLYKDEWSKLSYQELAKVCKDVFFSIRVTKEQLVLGKECVTKFPP
;
A
#
# COMPACT_ATOMS: atom_id res chain seq x y z
N MET A 1 -12.05 -2.66 -58.30
CA MET A 1 -12.06 -4.07 -57.84
C MET A 1 -12.45 -4.06 -56.37
N ALA A 2 -13.73 -4.23 -56.06
CA ALA A 2 -14.20 -4.56 -54.73
C ALA A 2 -14.35 -6.09 -54.72
N GLY A 3 -13.56 -6.82 -53.93
CA GLY A 3 -13.59 -8.28 -53.97
C GLY A 3 -12.52 -8.92 -53.08
N LEU A 4 -12.99 -9.81 -52.19
CA LEU A 4 -12.26 -10.76 -51.31
C LEU A 4 -11.83 -10.26 -49.92
N GLY A 5 -11.69 -8.96 -49.66
CA GLY A 5 -11.28 -8.44 -48.34
C GLY A 5 -12.42 -8.08 -47.37
N GLU A 6 -13.63 -7.82 -47.87
CA GLU A 6 -14.76 -7.39 -47.04
C GLU A 6 -15.45 -8.57 -46.34
N ALA A 7 -15.17 -9.80 -46.80
CA ALA A 7 -15.79 -10.98 -46.27
C ALA A 7 -15.14 -11.53 -44.99
N CYS A 8 -13.83 -11.33 -44.84
CA CYS A 8 -13.08 -11.92 -43.74
C CYS A 8 -13.41 -11.29 -42.37
N SER A 9 -13.77 -10.00 -42.34
CA SER A 9 -14.08 -9.29 -41.09
C SER A 9 -15.40 -9.73 -40.47
N HIS A 10 -16.44 -9.99 -41.26
CA HIS A 10 -17.71 -10.49 -40.74
C HIS A 10 -17.62 -11.95 -40.30
N ILE A 11 -16.85 -12.78 -41.03
CA ILE A 11 -16.56 -14.16 -40.61
C ILE A 11 -15.78 -14.15 -39.28
N ALA A 12 -14.74 -13.32 -39.17
CA ALA A 12 -13.98 -13.16 -37.93
C ALA A 12 -14.84 -12.65 -36.77
N ALA A 13 -15.69 -11.66 -36.99
CA ALA A 13 -16.61 -11.15 -35.98
C ALA A 13 -17.61 -12.23 -35.52
N THR A 14 -18.10 -13.05 -36.44
CA THR A 14 -19.01 -14.16 -36.12
C THR A 14 -18.30 -15.24 -35.30
N LEU A 15 -17.09 -15.63 -35.70
CA LEU A 15 -16.29 -16.61 -34.95
C LEU A 15 -15.94 -16.10 -33.55
N PHE A 16 -15.59 -14.81 -33.42
CA PHE A 16 -15.33 -14.18 -32.12
C PHE A 16 -16.57 -14.12 -31.24
N ALA A 17 -17.74 -13.78 -31.80
CA ALA A 17 -19.00 -13.78 -31.06
C ALA A 17 -19.36 -15.18 -30.53
N ILE A 18 -19.16 -16.21 -31.34
CA ILE A 18 -19.36 -17.61 -30.94
C ILE A 18 -18.38 -17.99 -29.82
N GLU A 19 -17.11 -17.62 -29.94
CA GLU A 19 -16.10 -17.89 -28.90
C GLU A 19 -16.46 -17.22 -27.57
N VAL A 20 -16.83 -15.95 -27.58
CA VAL A 20 -17.26 -15.21 -26.38
C VAL A 20 -18.51 -15.84 -25.78
N ALA A 21 -19.50 -16.20 -26.58
CA ALA A 21 -20.71 -16.87 -26.10
C ALA A 21 -20.39 -18.22 -25.44
N VAL A 22 -19.50 -19.02 -26.04
CA VAL A 22 -19.06 -20.31 -25.47
C VAL A 22 -18.26 -20.11 -24.18
N LYS A 23 -17.40 -19.08 -24.11
CA LYS A 23 -16.69 -18.71 -22.88
C LYS A 23 -17.65 -18.30 -21.78
N MET A 24 -18.63 -17.44 -22.07
CA MET A 24 -19.67 -17.05 -21.10
C MET A 24 -20.52 -18.23 -20.60
N LEU A 25 -20.72 -19.27 -21.42
CA LEU A 25 -21.46 -20.47 -21.02
C LEU A 25 -20.61 -21.46 -20.20
N ARG A 26 -19.30 -21.55 -20.46
CA ARG A 26 -18.40 -22.53 -19.83
C ARG A 26 -17.68 -21.99 -18.61
N GLU A 27 -17.39 -20.69 -18.60
CA GLU A 27 -16.71 -20.01 -17.51
C GLU A 27 -17.76 -19.44 -16.56
N ILE A 28 -17.87 -20.04 -15.38
CA ILE A 28 -18.64 -19.44 -14.29
C ILE A 28 -17.87 -18.18 -13.88
N ALA A 29 -18.53 -17.02 -13.96
CA ALA A 29 -17.91 -15.76 -13.52
C ALA A 29 -17.38 -15.93 -12.09
N CYS A 30 -16.21 -15.36 -11.78
CA CYS A 30 -15.63 -15.45 -10.44
C CYS A 30 -16.56 -14.91 -9.33
N THR A 31 -17.53 -14.06 -9.69
CA THR A 31 -18.60 -13.55 -8.82
C THR A 31 -19.73 -14.56 -8.58
N SER A 32 -19.90 -15.55 -9.46
CA SER A 32 -20.90 -16.62 -9.37
C SER A 32 -20.36 -17.87 -8.68
N LEU A 33 -19.03 -17.97 -8.51
CA LEU A 33 -18.42 -18.96 -7.64
C LEU A 33 -18.50 -18.48 -6.19
N PRO A 34 -18.78 -19.38 -5.23
CA PRO A 34 -18.65 -19.04 -3.82
C PRO A 34 -17.21 -18.54 -3.58
N CYS A 35 -17.08 -17.41 -2.89
CA CYS A 35 -15.79 -16.79 -2.65
C CYS A 35 -14.88 -17.74 -1.88
N THR A 36 -13.92 -18.38 -2.55
CA THR A 36 -12.94 -19.28 -1.93
C THR A 36 -12.16 -18.61 -0.82
N TRP A 37 -12.11 -17.27 -0.83
CA TRP A 37 -11.38 -16.48 0.14
C TRP A 37 -12.09 -16.38 1.50
N LEU A 38 -13.41 -16.58 1.64
CA LEU A 38 -14.07 -16.30 2.92
C LEU A 38 -15.39 -17.08 3.14
N GLU A 39 -15.32 -18.08 4.02
CA GLU A 39 -15.92 -17.94 5.35
C GLU A 39 -14.81 -18.23 6.37
N PRO A 40 -14.55 -17.37 7.36
CA PRO A 40 -13.78 -17.82 8.51
C PRO A 40 -14.53 -19.00 9.12
N SER A 41 -13.87 -20.12 9.33
CA SER A 41 -14.46 -21.37 9.87
C SER A 41 -14.88 -21.26 11.35
N GLY A 42 -15.05 -20.05 11.87
CA GLY A 42 -15.60 -19.75 13.19
C GLY A 42 -16.89 -18.98 13.01
N GLY A 43 -17.95 -19.42 13.69
CA GLY A 43 -19.28 -18.83 13.60
C GLY A 43 -19.35 -17.32 13.94
N HIS A 44 -20.57 -16.79 13.87
CA HIS A 44 -20.96 -15.38 14.07
C HIS A 44 -19.96 -14.56 14.92
N MET A 45 -19.18 -13.71 14.26
CA MET A 45 -18.27 -12.77 14.92
C MET A 45 -19.04 -11.52 15.34
N ASN A 46 -18.95 -11.15 16.61
CA ASN A 46 -19.50 -9.87 17.08
C ASN A 46 -18.55 -8.74 16.67
N PHE A 47 -19.08 -7.67 16.10
CA PHE A 47 -18.33 -6.47 15.78
C PHE A 47 -17.96 -5.72 17.07
N ALA A 48 -16.71 -5.27 17.16
CA ALA A 48 -16.19 -4.46 18.27
C ALA A 48 -15.45 -3.23 17.70
N GLU A 49 -15.41 -2.14 18.46
CA GLU A 49 -14.64 -0.95 18.08
C GLU A 49 -13.14 -1.24 18.12
N GLY A 50 -12.34 -0.57 17.27
CA GLY A 50 -10.91 -0.91 17.06
C GLY A 50 -10.06 -0.96 18.33
N ASN A 51 -10.41 -0.19 19.37
CA ASN A 51 -9.74 -0.23 20.68
C ASN A 51 -10.09 -1.45 21.53
N GLU A 52 -11.25 -2.06 21.29
CA GLU A 52 -11.75 -3.24 22.00
C GLU A 52 -11.39 -4.55 21.28
N ILE A 53 -10.83 -4.45 20.07
CA ILE A 53 -10.35 -5.63 19.34
C ILE A 53 -9.06 -6.12 19.97
N ASP A 54 -9.17 -7.24 20.67
CA ASP A 54 -8.03 -7.93 21.22
C ASP A 54 -7.27 -8.69 20.11
N PHE A 55 -6.23 -8.05 19.58
CA PHE A 55 -5.29 -8.60 18.59
C PHE A 55 -4.27 -9.59 19.17
N THR A 56 -4.36 -9.91 20.46
CA THR A 56 -3.48 -10.91 21.06
C THR A 56 -3.70 -12.25 20.36
N SER A 57 -2.61 -12.91 19.95
CA SER A 57 -2.71 -14.15 19.18
C SER A 57 -3.57 -15.18 19.93
N PRO A 58 -4.40 -15.98 19.23
CA PRO A 58 -5.25 -16.98 19.88
C PRO A 58 -4.45 -18.02 20.68
N SER A 59 -3.17 -18.22 20.35
CA SER A 59 -2.22 -19.03 21.12
C SER A 59 -1.81 -18.39 22.45
N CYS A 60 -1.73 -17.05 22.54
CA CYS A 60 -1.48 -16.33 23.79
C CYS A 60 -2.73 -16.20 24.68
N LYS A 61 -3.93 -16.11 24.09
CA LYS A 61 -5.18 -16.07 24.89
C LYS A 61 -5.32 -17.31 25.77
N ARG A 62 -4.92 -18.47 25.24
CA ARG A 62 -4.93 -19.74 25.97
C ARG A 62 -3.97 -19.74 27.17
N THR A 63 -2.83 -19.05 27.07
CA THR A 63 -1.83 -18.97 28.15
C THR A 63 -2.25 -18.04 29.27
N LEU A 64 -2.95 -16.93 28.96
CA LEU A 64 -3.42 -15.99 29.98
C LEU A 64 -4.57 -16.59 30.84
N THR A 65 -5.44 -17.41 30.24
CA THR A 65 -6.49 -18.13 30.99
C THR A 65 -5.97 -19.39 31.69
N MET A 66 -4.91 -20.05 31.17
CA MET A 66 -4.34 -21.28 31.73
C MET A 66 -3.35 -21.09 32.87
N CYS A 67 -3.06 -19.86 33.30
CA CYS A 67 -2.35 -19.65 34.56
C CYS A 67 -3.21 -19.99 35.80
N GLN A 68 -4.49 -20.33 35.64
CA GLN A 68 -5.38 -20.68 36.77
C GLN A 68 -5.74 -22.15 36.90
N GLU A 69 -5.74 -22.98 35.84
CA GLU A 69 -6.03 -24.40 36.01
C GLU A 69 -5.14 -25.25 35.11
N GLY A 70 -4.41 -26.15 35.76
CA GLY A 70 -3.37 -26.96 35.16
C GLY A 70 -3.90 -27.92 34.10
N ASN A 71 -3.02 -28.15 33.13
CA ASN A 71 -2.99 -29.31 32.25
C ASN A 71 -3.89 -29.23 31.01
N SER A 72 -3.38 -28.62 29.93
CA SER A 72 -3.80 -28.94 28.57
C SER A 72 -2.58 -29.24 27.68
N PRO A 73 -2.68 -30.21 26.74
CA PRO A 73 -1.55 -30.66 25.95
C PRO A 73 -1.11 -29.56 24.99
N LYS A 74 0.13 -29.10 25.14
CA LYS A 74 0.77 -28.15 24.23
C LYS A 74 0.84 -28.80 22.84
N ARG A 75 0.13 -28.26 21.86
CA ARG A 75 0.34 -28.59 20.46
C ARG A 75 1.72 -28.02 20.09
N THR A 76 2.74 -28.86 20.15
CA THR A 76 4.09 -28.55 19.69
C THR A 76 4.01 -28.31 18.19
N VAL A 77 3.90 -27.04 17.79
CA VAL A 77 4.38 -26.64 16.47
C VAL A 77 5.86 -27.00 16.50
N GLN A 78 6.24 -28.03 15.74
CA GLN A 78 7.64 -28.33 15.51
C GLN A 78 8.20 -27.11 14.78
N SER A 79 8.75 -26.17 15.54
CA SER A 79 9.64 -25.17 14.99
C SER A 79 10.75 -25.98 14.35
N ARG A 80 10.90 -25.85 13.03
CA ARG A 80 12.11 -26.37 12.39
C ARG A 80 13.26 -25.70 13.12
N ASP A 81 14.21 -26.48 13.63
CA ASP A 81 15.45 -25.97 14.21
C ASP A 81 16.27 -25.36 13.08
N ILE A 82 15.86 -24.19 12.63
CA ILE A 82 16.60 -23.38 11.68
C ILE A 82 17.54 -22.52 12.53
N PRO A 83 18.86 -22.61 12.32
CA PRO A 83 19.79 -21.75 13.04
C PRO A 83 19.42 -20.28 12.76
N VAL A 84 19.44 -19.48 13.82
CA VAL A 84 19.17 -18.05 13.71
C VAL A 84 20.26 -17.43 12.84
N LEU A 85 19.84 -16.73 11.78
CA LEU A 85 20.75 -16.07 10.85
C LEU A 85 21.66 -15.09 11.62
N THR A 86 22.97 -15.24 11.45
CA THR A 86 23.92 -14.33 12.10
C THR A 86 23.92 -12.97 11.40
N PHE A 87 24.34 -11.91 12.12
CA PHE A 87 24.39 -10.56 11.55
C PHE A 87 25.32 -10.46 10.33
N GLU A 88 26.41 -11.24 10.32
CA GLU A 88 27.36 -11.28 9.21
C GLU A 88 26.78 -12.00 7.98
N GLU A 89 26.03 -13.09 8.17
CA GLU A 89 25.34 -13.75 7.05
C GLU A 89 24.24 -12.85 6.45
N ALA A 90 23.55 -12.08 7.30
CA ALA A 90 22.57 -11.10 6.85
C ALA A 90 23.21 -9.96 6.04
N SER A 91 24.41 -9.50 6.42
CA SER A 91 25.11 -8.44 5.68
C SER A 91 25.51 -8.89 4.27
N ILE A 92 26.02 -10.12 4.14
CA ILE A 92 26.33 -10.74 2.84
C ILE A 92 25.08 -10.83 1.95
N LEU A 93 23.95 -11.23 2.52
CA LEU A 93 22.67 -11.27 1.82
C LEU A 93 22.26 -9.87 1.32
N TYR A 94 22.34 -8.84 2.16
CA TYR A 94 21.98 -7.47 1.78
C TYR A 94 22.88 -6.91 0.69
N ASP A 95 24.18 -7.21 0.72
CA ASP A 95 25.10 -6.84 -0.35
C ASP A 95 24.78 -7.56 -1.66
N ALA A 96 24.43 -8.84 -1.61
CA ALA A 96 23.98 -9.59 -2.79
C ALA A 96 22.69 -9.00 -3.38
N ILE A 97 21.72 -8.63 -2.53
CA ILE A 97 20.47 -7.99 -2.97
C ILE A 97 20.78 -6.62 -3.59
N LYS A 98 21.66 -5.82 -2.98
CA LYS A 98 22.04 -4.52 -3.53
C LYS A 98 22.71 -4.65 -4.91
N ALA A 99 23.56 -5.67 -5.08
CA ALA A 99 24.24 -5.94 -6.35
C ALA A 99 23.26 -6.24 -7.51
N THR A 100 22.03 -6.69 -7.22
CA THR A 100 21.00 -6.90 -8.25
C THR A 100 20.46 -5.60 -8.87
N GLY A 101 20.68 -4.45 -8.22
CA GLY A 101 20.19 -3.15 -8.68
C GLY A 101 18.68 -2.94 -8.51
N VAL A 102 17.95 -3.91 -7.95
CA VAL A 102 16.51 -3.80 -7.71
C VAL A 102 16.24 -3.11 -6.37
N ARG A 103 15.31 -2.16 -6.37
CA ARG A 103 14.85 -1.48 -5.15
C ARG A 103 14.00 -2.43 -4.31
N SER A 104 14.60 -3.09 -3.35
CA SER A 104 13.92 -4.00 -2.43
C SER A 104 13.44 -3.29 -1.18
N ALA A 105 12.23 -3.63 -0.71
CA ALA A 105 11.64 -3.02 0.48
C ALA A 105 12.46 -3.30 1.76
N ILE A 106 13.14 -4.44 1.82
CA ILE A 106 13.96 -4.83 2.98
C ILE A 106 15.13 -3.85 3.16
N LEU A 107 15.81 -3.44 2.06
CA LEU A 107 16.94 -2.51 2.13
C LEU A 107 16.53 -1.09 2.53
N ALA A 108 15.25 -0.72 2.40
CA ALA A 108 14.75 0.57 2.86
C ALA A 108 14.72 0.68 4.40
N VAL A 109 14.67 -0.44 5.11
CA VAL A 109 14.61 -0.48 6.59
C VAL A 109 16.01 -0.65 7.19
N VAL A 110 16.96 -1.20 6.44
CA VAL A 110 18.32 -1.45 6.95
C VAL A 110 19.14 -0.15 6.96
N PRO A 111 19.64 0.32 8.12
CA PRO A 111 20.22 1.66 8.26
C PRO A 111 21.36 2.01 7.29
N LYS A 112 22.19 1.02 6.92
CA LYS A 112 23.32 1.20 5.99
C LYS A 112 22.89 1.44 4.54
N TYR A 113 21.71 0.95 4.15
CA TYR A 113 21.22 1.00 2.77
C TYR A 113 20.01 1.93 2.60
N ALA A 114 19.31 2.23 3.69
CA ALA A 114 18.10 3.06 3.72
C ALA A 114 18.28 4.46 3.11
N ALA A 115 19.49 5.02 3.15
CA ALA A 115 19.78 6.35 2.59
C ALA A 115 19.43 6.47 1.09
N GLU A 116 19.56 5.38 0.32
CA GLU A 116 19.22 5.35 -1.11
C GLU A 116 17.70 5.33 -1.37
N TYR A 117 16.93 4.92 -0.37
CA TYR A 117 15.47 4.77 -0.43
C TYR A 117 14.72 5.98 0.10
N ILE A 118 15.43 7.02 0.56
CA ILE A 118 14.81 8.27 0.99
C ILE A 118 14.07 8.88 -0.22
N PRO A 119 12.75 9.11 -0.12
CA PRO A 119 12.00 9.74 -1.19
C PRO A 119 12.59 11.11 -1.51
N LYS A 120 12.79 11.38 -2.80
CA LYS A 120 13.25 12.69 -3.29
C LYS A 120 12.42 13.84 -2.70
N ALA A 121 11.13 13.63 -2.49
CA ALA A 121 10.22 14.60 -1.87
C ALA A 121 10.68 15.08 -0.48
N ILE A 122 11.36 14.25 0.32
CA ILE A 122 11.89 14.64 1.64
C ILE A 122 13.23 15.37 1.49
N THR A 123 14.04 15.00 0.48
CA THR A 123 15.32 15.65 0.20
C THR A 123 15.15 17.08 -0.33
N PHE A 124 14.08 17.34 -1.07
CA PHE A 124 13.76 18.69 -1.49
C PHE A 124 13.04 19.43 -0.37
N ASN A 125 13.55 20.60 0.01
CA ASN A 125 12.84 21.55 0.88
C ASN A 125 11.59 22.05 0.15
N LEU A 126 10.54 21.22 0.08
CA LEU A 126 9.23 21.59 -0.45
C LEU A 126 8.66 22.73 0.41
N PRO A 127 7.90 23.66 -0.18
CA PRO A 127 7.23 24.68 0.61
C PRO A 127 6.29 24.03 1.62
N GLU A 128 6.18 24.66 2.79
CA GLU A 128 5.28 24.20 3.84
C GLU A 128 3.84 24.03 3.30
N PRO A 129 3.13 22.97 3.73
CA PRO A 129 1.77 22.74 3.29
C PRO A 129 0.87 23.90 3.72
N LEU A 130 -0.09 24.27 2.87
CA LEU A 130 -1.02 25.37 3.14
C LEU A 130 -1.86 25.16 4.41
N SER A 131 -1.99 23.92 4.89
CA SER A 131 -2.64 23.60 6.16
C SER A 131 -1.92 24.21 7.37
N GLN A 132 -0.59 24.42 7.30
CA GLN A 132 0.19 25.07 8.36
C GLN A 132 0.03 26.60 8.38
N LEU A 133 -0.59 27.18 7.33
CA LEU A 133 -0.91 28.60 7.34
C LEU A 133 -2.03 28.90 8.34
N TYR A 134 -2.88 27.94 8.71
CA TYR A 134 -3.93 28.24 9.68
C TYR A 134 -3.35 28.50 11.06
N LYS A 135 -3.50 29.74 11.55
CA LYS A 135 -3.23 30.12 12.93
C LYS A 135 -4.50 30.61 13.59
N ASP A 136 -4.81 30.06 14.75
CA ASP A 136 -6.01 30.42 15.51
C ASP A 136 -6.02 31.92 15.91
N GLU A 137 -4.83 32.52 15.99
CA GLU A 137 -4.63 33.96 16.20
C GLU A 137 -5.23 34.83 15.09
N TRP A 138 -5.31 34.31 13.86
CA TRP A 138 -5.84 35.04 12.70
C TRP A 138 -7.36 35.07 12.64
N SER A 139 -8.04 34.23 13.43
CA SER A 139 -9.50 34.25 13.56
C SER A 139 -10.02 35.50 14.28
N LYS A 140 -9.16 36.15 15.08
CA LYS A 140 -9.50 37.30 15.93
C LYS A 140 -9.16 38.65 15.29
N LEU A 141 -8.47 38.65 14.15
CA LEU A 141 -8.01 39.84 13.44
C LEU A 141 -9.13 40.50 12.63
N SER A 142 -9.05 41.83 12.45
CA SER A 142 -9.98 42.55 11.59
C SER A 142 -9.69 42.27 10.10
N TYR A 143 -10.71 42.45 9.25
CA TYR A 143 -10.57 42.20 7.80
C TYR A 143 -9.41 42.96 7.15
N GLN A 144 -9.16 44.21 7.57
CA GLN A 144 -8.09 45.05 7.03
C GLN A 144 -6.70 44.55 7.40
N GLU A 145 -6.54 43.97 8.59
CA GLU A 145 -5.28 43.41 9.05
C GLU A 145 -5.05 42.03 8.42
N LEU A 146 -6.09 41.21 8.34
CA LEU A 146 -6.05 39.91 7.66
C LEU A 146 -5.67 40.07 6.18
N ALA A 147 -6.21 41.08 5.49
CA ALA A 147 -5.88 41.36 4.11
C ALA A 147 -4.40 41.75 3.89
N LYS A 148 -3.76 42.38 4.89
CA LYS A 148 -2.31 42.68 4.84
C LYS A 148 -1.50 41.40 5.04
N VAL A 149 -1.84 40.62 6.07
CA VAL A 149 -1.20 39.32 6.34
C VAL A 149 -1.29 38.38 5.14
N CYS A 150 -2.45 38.29 4.48
CA CYS A 150 -2.61 37.47 3.28
C CYS A 150 -1.67 37.91 2.14
N LYS A 151 -1.48 39.22 1.94
CA LYS A 151 -0.56 39.73 0.92
C LYS A 151 0.88 39.39 1.28
N ASP A 152 1.28 39.57 2.53
CA ASP A 152 2.62 39.26 3.02
C ASP A 152 2.94 37.76 2.89
N VAL A 153 1.99 36.91 3.28
CA VAL A 153 2.08 35.45 3.12
C VAL A 153 2.21 35.08 1.64
N PHE A 154 1.39 35.67 0.77
CA PHE A 154 1.45 35.41 -0.67
C PHE A 154 2.80 35.80 -1.29
N PHE A 155 3.44 36.88 -0.83
CA PHE A 155 4.78 37.26 -1.27
C PHE A 155 5.90 36.37 -0.70
N SER A 156 5.69 35.82 0.50
CA SER A 156 6.63 34.91 1.16
C SER A 156 6.64 33.51 0.54
N ILE A 157 5.48 33.02 0.09
CA ILE A 157 5.35 31.73 -0.58
C ILE A 157 5.93 31.86 -1.99
N ARG A 158 7.16 31.41 -2.17
CA ARG A 158 7.81 31.33 -3.47
C ARG A 158 8.14 29.88 -3.79
N VAL A 159 7.66 29.43 -4.94
CA VAL A 159 7.99 28.11 -5.47
C VAL A 159 9.10 28.27 -6.50
N THR A 160 10.20 27.55 -6.32
CA THR A 160 11.30 27.53 -7.30
C THR A 160 10.93 26.65 -8.49
N LYS A 161 11.54 26.92 -9.66
CA LYS A 161 11.29 26.14 -10.89
C LYS A 161 11.57 24.65 -10.70
N GLU A 162 12.55 24.31 -9.86
CA GLU A 162 12.92 22.94 -9.54
C GLU A 162 11.82 22.21 -8.76
N GLN A 163 11.20 22.87 -7.76
CA GLN A 163 10.07 22.32 -7.00
C GLN A 163 8.85 22.02 -7.88
N LEU A 164 8.60 22.83 -8.92
CA LEU A 164 7.48 22.64 -9.85
C LEU A 164 7.64 21.40 -10.74
N VAL A 165 8.85 21.08 -11.18
CA VAL A 165 9.12 19.91 -12.03
C VAL A 165 8.88 18.62 -11.24
N LEU A 166 9.34 18.57 -9.99
CA LEU A 166 9.16 17.42 -9.10
C LEU A 166 7.72 17.20 -8.67
N GLY A 167 6.95 18.27 -8.40
CA GLY A 167 5.52 18.13 -8.09
C GLY A 167 4.75 17.39 -9.19
N LYS A 168 5.12 17.62 -10.46
CA LYS A 168 4.53 16.88 -11.60
C LYS A 168 4.98 15.41 -11.64
N GLU A 169 6.21 15.11 -11.26
CA GLU A 169 6.71 13.72 -11.19
C GLU A 169 6.08 12.93 -10.03
N CYS A 170 5.77 13.57 -8.90
CA CYS A 170 5.16 12.91 -7.75
C CYS A 170 3.68 12.57 -8.00
N VAL A 171 2.95 13.42 -8.73
CA VAL A 171 1.52 13.18 -9.04
C VAL A 171 1.34 12.14 -10.14
N THR A 172 2.28 12.04 -11.10
CA THR A 172 2.16 11.11 -12.24
C THR A 172 2.58 9.67 -11.93
N LYS A 173 3.13 9.39 -10.74
CA LYS A 173 3.57 8.04 -10.34
C LYS A 173 2.54 7.21 -9.57
N PHE A 174 1.33 7.73 -9.37
CA PHE A 174 0.19 6.91 -8.97
C PHE A 174 -0.47 6.35 -10.23
N PRO A 175 -0.28 5.06 -10.58
CA PRO A 175 -1.08 4.45 -11.63
C PRO A 175 -2.56 4.41 -11.18
N PRO A 176 -3.52 4.45 -12.13
CA PRO A 176 -4.94 4.28 -11.86
C PRO A 176 -5.25 2.90 -11.26
#